data_AF-B0JED6-F1
#
_entry.id   AF-B0JED6-F1
#
_cell.length_a   1.000
_cell.length_b   1.000
_cell.length_c   1.000
_cell.angle_alpha   90.00
_cell.angle_beta   90.00
_cell.angle_gamma   90.00
#
_symmetry.space_group_name_H-M   'P 1'
#
loop_
_entity.id
_entity.type
_entity.pdbx_description
1 polymer ?
#
loop_
_entity_poly.entity_id
_entity_poly.type
_entity_poly.pdbx_seq_one_letter_code
_entity_poly.pdbx_strand_id
1 'polypeptide(L)'
;DSLIPNPGDFTTGYMAEDEVIVTRQDDGSVKAFLNVCTHRGARLVAAEAGNARAFSCTYHGWSFGMDGALKVVPMEEELYRGSLDKSKFGLREIRVESYRGLYYGNFDAQAPSLNDYLGDVKFYLDIWVDINGGIELVGPPSRSLLN
;
A
#
# COMPACT_ATOMS: atom_id res chain seq x y z
N ASP A 1 -4.90 5.66 -9.69
CA ASP A 1 -5.68 4.47 -10.11
C ASP A 1 -4.96 3.71 -11.22
N SER A 2 -4.71 4.38 -12.35
CA SER A 2 -4.07 3.82 -13.56
C SER A 2 -2.67 3.21 -13.38
N LEU A 3 -1.94 3.49 -12.29
CA LEU A 3 -0.64 2.87 -12.02
C LEU A 3 -0.74 1.42 -11.53
N ILE A 4 -1.90 1.02 -11.00
CA ILE A 4 -2.15 -0.34 -10.47
C ILE A 4 -3.53 -0.85 -10.96
N PRO A 5 -3.70 -1.02 -12.29
CA PRO A 5 -5.01 -1.30 -12.87
C PRO A 5 -5.51 -2.72 -12.60
N ASN A 6 -4.62 -3.70 -12.38
CA ASN A 6 -4.99 -5.11 -12.22
C ASN A 6 -4.79 -5.60 -10.78
N PRO A 7 -5.56 -6.60 -10.33
CA PRO A 7 -5.30 -7.30 -9.07
C PRO A 7 -3.85 -7.75 -8.93
N GLY A 8 -3.26 -7.47 -7.76
CA GLY A 8 -1.87 -7.74 -7.45
C GLY A 8 -0.87 -6.74 -7.99
N ASP A 9 -1.28 -5.79 -8.83
CA ASP A 9 -0.42 -4.66 -9.18
C ASP A 9 -0.11 -3.87 -7.90
N PHE A 10 1.15 -3.51 -7.74
CA PHE A 10 1.62 -2.70 -6.63
C PHE A 10 2.62 -1.65 -7.11
N THR A 11 2.73 -0.59 -6.32
CA THR A 11 3.83 0.39 -6.39
C THR A 11 4.33 0.71 -4.99
N THR A 12 5.58 1.13 -4.87
CA THR A 12 6.14 1.67 -3.63
C THR A 12 6.38 3.17 -3.71
N GLY A 13 6.15 3.83 -2.58
CA GLY A 13 6.33 5.26 -2.42
C GLY A 13 6.65 5.60 -0.97
N TYR A 14 6.53 6.87 -0.62
CA TYR A 14 6.85 7.37 0.71
C TYR A 14 5.72 8.20 1.28
N MET A 15 5.49 8.07 2.59
CA MET A 15 4.74 9.01 3.41
C MET A 15 5.72 9.60 4.43
N ALA A 16 6.20 10.82 4.15
CA ALA A 16 7.39 11.37 4.80
C ALA A 16 8.61 10.44 4.62
N GLU A 17 9.15 9.88 5.69
CA GLU A 17 10.31 8.98 5.67
C GLU A 17 9.92 7.49 5.66
N ASP A 18 8.63 7.19 5.87
CA ASP A 18 8.12 5.82 5.88
C ASP A 18 7.83 5.34 4.45
N GLU A 19 8.48 4.26 4.04
CA GLU A 19 8.19 3.62 2.77
C GLU A 19 6.91 2.78 2.86
N VAL A 20 6.06 2.89 1.83
CA VAL A 20 4.76 2.24 1.78
C VAL A 20 4.61 1.40 0.52
N ILE A 21 3.89 0.28 0.63
CA ILE A 21 3.41 -0.53 -0.50
C ILE A 21 1.96 -0.16 -0.73
N VAL A 22 1.59 0.19 -1.96
CA VAL A 22 0.20 0.40 -2.38
C VAL A 22 -0.16 -0.68 -3.38
N THR A 23 -1.23 -1.44 -3.14
CA THR A 23 -1.56 -2.63 -3.93
C THR A 23 -3.06 -2.80 -4.19
N ARG A 24 -3.39 -3.21 -5.43
CA ARG A 24 -4.74 -3.54 -5.87
C ARG A 24 -5.14 -4.93 -5.38
N GLN A 25 -6.26 -5.00 -4.69
CA GLN A 25 -6.84 -6.26 -4.20
C GLN A 25 -7.65 -6.96 -5.29
N ASP A 26 -7.99 -8.23 -5.06
CA ASP A 26 -8.80 -9.04 -5.97
C ASP A 26 -10.23 -8.49 -6.18
N ASP A 27 -10.79 -7.80 -5.17
CA ASP A 27 -12.10 -7.16 -5.24
C ASP A 27 -12.07 -5.76 -5.90
N GLY A 28 -10.90 -5.34 -6.40
CA GLY A 28 -10.68 -4.04 -7.00
C GLY A 28 -10.42 -2.91 -5.99
N SER A 29 -10.53 -3.14 -4.68
CA SER A 29 -10.14 -2.16 -3.67
C SER A 29 -8.63 -1.93 -3.67
N VAL A 30 -8.18 -0.82 -3.08
CA VAL A 30 -6.75 -0.53 -2.90
C VAL A 30 -6.44 -0.54 -1.42
N LYS A 31 -5.37 -1.23 -1.05
CA LYS A 31 -4.79 -1.17 0.28
C LYS A 31 -3.39 -0.61 0.24
N ALA A 32 -2.97 -0.01 1.35
CA ALA A 32 -1.59 0.38 1.56
C ALA A 32 -1.08 -0.10 2.90
N PHE A 33 0.21 -0.41 2.95
CA PHE A 33 0.89 -0.91 4.14
C PHE A 33 2.27 -0.29 4.28
N LEU A 34 2.78 -0.20 5.51
CA LEU A 34 4.21 0.04 5.71
C LEU A 34 5.02 -1.07 5.04
N ASN A 35 6.08 -0.71 4.31
CA ASN A 35 6.99 -1.65 3.63
C ASN A 35 7.98 -2.29 4.63
N VAL A 36 7.46 -2.83 5.73
CA VAL A 36 8.24 -3.27 6.87
C VAL A 36 7.70 -4.61 7.38
N CYS A 37 8.54 -5.63 7.39
CA CYS A 37 8.23 -6.93 7.95
C CYS A 37 8.01 -6.84 9.46
N THR A 38 6.86 -7.32 9.94
CA THR A 38 6.48 -7.29 11.36
C THR A 38 7.29 -8.21 12.26
N HIS A 39 8.15 -9.07 11.70
CA HIS A 39 9.05 -9.91 12.50
C HIS A 39 10.21 -9.11 13.10
N ARG A 40 11.04 -8.48 12.24
CA ARG A 40 12.29 -7.80 12.64
C ARG A 40 12.57 -6.51 11.87
N GLY A 41 11.57 -5.93 11.22
CA GLY A 41 11.69 -4.62 10.58
C GLY A 41 12.40 -4.61 9.22
N ALA A 42 12.66 -5.76 8.62
CA ALA A 42 13.26 -5.80 7.28
C ALA A 42 12.30 -5.24 6.22
N ARG A 43 12.84 -4.48 5.26
CA ARG A 43 12.09 -4.04 4.07
C ARG A 43 11.54 -5.25 3.30
N LEU A 44 10.27 -5.22 2.92
CA LEU A 44 9.62 -6.36 2.26
C LEU A 44 9.79 -6.34 0.74
N VAL A 45 9.57 -5.18 0.13
CA VAL A 45 9.53 -5.03 -1.32
C VAL A 45 10.58 -4.01 -1.74
N ALA A 46 11.59 -4.47 -2.50
CA ALA A 46 12.64 -3.59 -3.01
C ALA A 46 12.29 -2.92 -4.35
N ALA A 47 11.37 -3.53 -5.11
CA ALA A 47 10.93 -3.04 -6.42
C ALA A 47 10.01 -1.82 -6.28
N GLU A 48 10.12 -0.87 -7.20
CA GLU A 48 9.30 0.36 -7.21
C GLU A 48 7.86 0.13 -7.70
N ALA A 49 7.66 -0.91 -8.51
CA ALA A 49 6.37 -1.36 -8.99
C ALA A 49 6.46 -2.82 -9.47
N GLY A 50 5.32 -3.49 -9.60
CA GLY A 50 5.22 -4.84 -10.15
C GLY A 50 3.83 -5.43 -9.96
N ASN A 51 3.72 -6.74 -10.19
CA ASN A 51 2.53 -7.52 -9.87
C ASN A 51 2.95 -8.71 -8.99
N ALA A 52 2.30 -8.89 -7.85
CA ALA A 52 2.63 -9.98 -6.92
C ALA A 52 1.39 -10.46 -6.17
N ARG A 53 1.30 -11.77 -5.92
CA ARG A 53 0.24 -12.38 -5.09
C ARG A 53 0.56 -12.41 -3.60
N ALA A 54 1.80 -12.16 -3.24
CA ALA A 54 2.30 -12.13 -1.87
C ALA A 54 3.63 -11.38 -1.79
N PHE A 55 3.93 -10.85 -0.62
CA PHE A 55 5.20 -10.19 -0.30
C PHE A 55 5.98 -11.06 0.68
N SER A 56 7.08 -11.65 0.21
CA SER A 56 7.92 -12.56 1.01
C SER A 56 9.16 -11.83 1.52
N CYS A 57 9.34 -11.80 2.83
CA CYS A 57 10.51 -11.19 3.47
C CYS A 57 11.77 -12.01 3.17
N THR A 58 12.77 -11.38 2.57
CA THR A 58 14.06 -12.01 2.24
C THR A 58 14.93 -12.33 3.47
N TYR A 59 14.56 -11.84 4.66
CA TYR A 59 15.34 -12.08 5.87
C TYR A 59 15.08 -13.48 6.46
N HIS A 60 13.83 -13.78 6.82
CA HIS A 60 13.45 -15.05 7.47
C HIS A 60 12.29 -15.77 6.77
N GLY A 61 11.86 -15.29 5.60
CA GLY A 61 10.83 -15.95 4.79
C GLY A 61 9.39 -15.79 5.28
N TRP A 62 9.09 -14.89 6.23
CA TRP A 62 7.69 -14.52 6.52
C TRP A 62 7.04 -13.95 5.26
N SER A 63 5.90 -14.51 4.85
CA SER A 63 5.18 -14.08 3.66
C SER A 63 3.79 -13.55 3.99
N PHE A 64 3.49 -12.40 3.41
CA PHE A 64 2.26 -11.65 3.60
C PHE A 64 1.43 -11.70 2.33
N GLY A 65 0.12 -11.84 2.44
CA GLY A 65 -0.78 -11.70 1.30
C GLY A 65 -0.84 -10.25 0.80
N MET A 66 -1.46 -10.04 -0.37
CA MET A 66 -1.77 -8.68 -0.87
C MET A 66 -2.70 -7.92 0.08
N ASP A 67 -3.46 -8.64 0.90
CA ASP A 67 -4.35 -8.13 1.96
C ASP A 67 -3.59 -7.70 3.22
N GLY A 68 -2.26 -7.88 3.26
CA GLY A 68 -1.38 -7.58 4.38
C GLY A 68 -1.36 -8.66 5.46
N ALA A 69 -2.18 -9.71 5.38
CA ALA A 69 -2.21 -10.74 6.41
C ALA A 69 -0.97 -11.65 6.33
N LEU A 70 -0.39 -12.00 7.48
CA LEU A 70 0.69 -12.98 7.56
C LEU A 70 0.15 -14.38 7.21
N LYS A 71 0.58 -14.94 6.07
CA LYS A 71 0.08 -16.22 5.57
C LYS A 71 1.03 -17.37 5.90
N VAL A 72 2.32 -17.18 5.63
CA VAL A 72 3.34 -18.23 5.76
C VAL A 72 4.43 -17.80 6.71
N VAL A 73 4.78 -18.69 7.64
CA VAL A 73 5.92 -18.59 8.53
C VAL A 73 6.75 -19.86 8.37
N PRO A 74 8.01 -19.78 7.92
CA PRO A 74 8.86 -20.95 7.83
C PRO A 74 9.05 -21.60 9.20
N MET A 75 8.96 -22.93 9.24
CA MET A 75 9.10 -23.74 10.46
C MET A 75 8.13 -23.34 11.59
N GLU A 76 6.89 -22.94 11.22
CA GLU A 76 5.86 -22.49 12.17
C GLU A 76 5.57 -23.55 13.25
N GLU A 77 5.39 -24.82 12.86
CA GLU A 77 5.06 -25.90 13.79
C GLU A 77 6.23 -26.21 14.73
N GLU A 78 7.45 -26.30 14.20
CA GLU A 78 8.63 -26.74 14.94
C GLU A 78 9.13 -25.68 15.94
N LEU A 79 9.14 -24.41 15.52
CA LEU A 79 9.71 -23.31 16.30
C LEU A 79 8.66 -22.58 17.15
N TYR A 80 7.45 -22.38 16.62
CA TYR A 80 6.39 -21.64 17.31
C TYR A 80 5.39 -22.55 18.00
N ARG A 81 5.27 -23.83 17.62
CA ARG A 81 4.50 -24.85 18.38
C ARG A 81 3.07 -24.42 18.73
N GLY A 82 2.40 -23.77 17.80
CA GLY A 82 1.03 -23.24 17.96
C GLY A 82 0.91 -21.98 18.82
N SER A 83 2.01 -21.38 19.29
CA SER A 83 1.98 -20.14 20.08
C SER A 83 1.89 -18.87 19.24
N LEU A 84 2.06 -18.96 17.91
CA LEU A 84 2.01 -17.81 17.02
C LEU A 84 0.59 -17.55 16.54
N ASP A 85 0.00 -16.45 16.99
CA ASP A 85 -1.26 -15.93 16.46
C ASP A 85 -0.97 -15.00 15.27
N LYS A 86 -0.96 -15.55 14.05
CA LYS A 86 -0.65 -14.81 12.82
C LYS A 86 -1.56 -13.59 12.59
N SER A 87 -2.77 -13.57 13.15
CA SER A 87 -3.70 -12.43 13.01
C SER A 87 -3.16 -11.14 13.65
N LYS A 88 -2.26 -11.26 14.63
CA LYS A 88 -1.62 -10.14 15.32
C LYS A 88 -0.37 -9.61 14.64
N PHE A 89 0.10 -10.28 13.59
CA PHE A 89 1.38 -10.01 12.94
C PHE A 89 1.23 -9.65 11.45
N GLY A 90 0.02 -9.31 10.98
CA GLY A 90 -0.17 -8.73 9.64
C GLY A 90 0.57 -7.39 9.48
N LEU A 91 0.77 -6.97 8.24
CA LEU A 91 1.37 -5.69 7.91
C LEU A 91 0.58 -4.53 8.53
N ARG A 92 1.30 -3.46 8.87
CA ARG A 92 0.67 -2.24 9.38
C ARG A 92 -0.07 -1.53 8.25
N GLU A 93 -1.39 -1.68 8.23
CA GLU A 93 -2.28 -1.07 7.25
C GLU A 93 -2.38 0.45 7.45
N ILE A 94 -2.47 1.16 6.32
CA ILE A 94 -2.61 2.61 6.21
C ILE A 94 -4.00 2.88 5.64
N ARG A 95 -4.74 3.84 6.20
CA ARG A 95 -6.04 4.21 5.66
C ARG A 95 -5.85 4.82 4.28
N VAL A 96 -6.57 4.31 3.29
CA VAL A 96 -6.53 4.79 1.91
C VAL A 96 -7.92 5.21 1.46
N GLU A 97 -8.00 6.39 0.88
CA GLU A 97 -9.20 6.90 0.21
C GLU A 97 -8.83 7.43 -1.17
N SER A 98 -9.81 7.47 -2.07
CA SER A 98 -9.62 8.01 -3.41
C SER A 98 -10.53 9.19 -3.70
N TYR A 99 -10.01 10.10 -4.51
CA TYR A 99 -10.79 11.19 -5.11
C TYR A 99 -10.47 11.23 -6.60
N ARG A 100 -11.46 10.90 -7.45
CA ARG A 100 -11.34 10.93 -8.92
C ARG A 100 -10.09 10.19 -9.46
N GLY A 101 -9.79 9.02 -8.89
CA GLY A 101 -8.65 8.19 -9.29
C GLY A 101 -7.31 8.55 -8.64
N LEU A 102 -7.22 9.66 -7.90
CA LEU A 102 -6.09 9.98 -7.04
C LEU A 102 -6.25 9.28 -5.69
N TYR A 103 -5.24 8.54 -5.24
CA TYR A 103 -5.25 7.82 -3.96
C TYR A 103 -4.43 8.58 -2.91
N TYR A 104 -4.98 8.69 -1.71
CA TYR A 104 -4.37 9.37 -0.57
C TYR A 104 -4.28 8.40 0.62
N GLY A 105 -3.13 8.41 1.28
CA GLY A 105 -2.88 7.64 2.51
C GLY A 105 -2.95 8.54 3.75
N ASN A 106 -3.47 8.01 4.86
CA ASN A 106 -3.45 8.67 6.16
C ASN A 106 -3.13 7.65 7.27
N PHE A 107 -2.16 7.98 8.13
CA PHE A 107 -1.80 7.14 9.28
C PHE A 107 -2.79 7.28 10.45
N ASP A 108 -3.50 8.40 10.54
CA ASP A 108 -4.47 8.65 11.61
C ASP A 108 -5.84 8.07 11.25
N ALA A 109 -6.23 7.03 11.99
CA ALA A 109 -7.53 6.38 11.84
C ALA A 109 -8.71 7.28 12.24
N GLN A 110 -8.46 8.33 13.05
CA GLN A 110 -9.48 9.27 13.52
C GLN A 110 -9.52 10.57 12.71
N ALA A 111 -8.69 10.68 11.66
CA ALA A 111 -8.73 11.83 10.77
C ALA A 111 -10.11 11.97 10.09
N PRO A 112 -10.49 13.19 9.64
CA PRO A 112 -11.67 13.38 8.81
C PRO A 112 -11.61 12.53 7.53
N SER A 113 -12.74 12.36 6.84
CA SER A 113 -12.75 11.74 5.51
C SER A 113 -11.88 12.54 4.53
N LEU A 114 -11.36 11.89 3.48
CA LEU A 114 -10.65 12.60 2.42
C LEU A 114 -11.56 13.68 1.81
N ASN A 115 -12.84 13.37 1.65
CA ASN A 115 -13.82 14.31 1.11
C ASN A 115 -13.96 15.57 1.98
N ASP A 116 -14.00 15.42 3.31
CA ASP A 116 -14.08 16.54 4.23
C ASP A 116 -12.76 17.30 4.31
N TYR A 117 -11.63 16.59 4.33
CA TYR A 117 -10.30 17.18 4.34
C TYR A 117 -10.06 18.06 3.10
N LEU A 118 -10.47 17.58 1.92
CA LEU A 118 -10.33 18.35 0.68
C LEU A 118 -11.28 19.57 0.65
N GLY A 119 -12.42 19.53 1.34
CA GLY A 119 -13.32 20.67 1.47
C GLY A 119 -13.66 21.32 0.13
N ASP A 120 -13.60 22.65 0.05
CA ASP A 120 -13.92 23.40 -1.16
C ASP A 120 -12.83 23.31 -2.24
N VAL A 121 -11.62 22.82 -1.92
CA VAL A 121 -10.54 22.64 -2.89
C VAL A 121 -10.92 21.62 -3.97
N LYS A 122 -11.86 20.71 -3.67
CA LYS A 122 -12.44 19.77 -4.63
C LYS A 122 -12.93 20.44 -5.92
N PHE A 123 -13.55 21.62 -5.82
CA PHE A 123 -14.01 22.37 -6.99
C PHE A 123 -12.86 22.67 -7.96
N TYR A 124 -11.69 23.04 -7.44
CA TYR A 124 -10.51 23.34 -8.24
C TYR A 124 -9.80 22.09 -8.74
N LEU A 125 -9.84 21.00 -7.96
CA LEU A 125 -9.30 19.71 -8.40
C LEU A 125 -10.10 19.15 -9.58
N ASP A 126 -11.43 19.21 -9.53
CA ASP A 126 -12.31 18.68 -10.58
C ASP A 126 -12.03 19.33 -11.94
N ILE A 127 -11.65 20.61 -11.96
CA ILE A 127 -11.23 21.31 -13.19
C ILE A 127 -10.08 20.59 -13.89
N TRP A 128 -9.22 19.87 -13.17
CA TRP A 128 -8.07 19.14 -13.74
C TRP A 128 -8.31 17.65 -13.88
N VAL A 129 -8.92 17.02 -12.87
CA VAL A 129 -8.96 15.55 -12.76
C VAL A 129 -10.20 14.93 -13.37
N ASP A 130 -11.26 15.71 -13.62
CA ASP A 130 -12.54 15.25 -14.17
C ASP A 130 -12.75 15.71 -15.63
N ILE A 131 -11.75 16.31 -16.27
CA ILE A 131 -11.82 16.71 -17.69
C ILE A 131 -11.91 15.46 -18.57
N ASN A 132 -12.80 15.46 -19.57
CA ASN A 132 -12.89 14.42 -20.61
C ASN A 132 -13.05 12.98 -20.09
N GLY A 133 -13.68 12.80 -18.93
CA GLY A 133 -13.99 11.47 -18.37
C GLY A 133 -12.93 10.89 -17.44
N GLY A 134 -11.92 11.68 -17.06
CA GLY A 134 -10.93 11.32 -16.06
C GLY A 134 -9.49 11.50 -16.56
N ILE A 135 -8.55 11.17 -15.69
CA ILE A 135 -7.11 11.26 -15.97
C ILE A 135 -6.40 9.94 -15.73
N GLU A 136 -5.31 9.73 -16.46
CA GLU A 136 -4.37 8.65 -16.23
C GLU A 136 -2.99 9.23 -15.94
N LEU A 137 -2.29 8.62 -14.99
CA LEU A 137 -0.89 8.94 -14.75
C LEU A 137 0.02 8.10 -15.66
N VAL A 138 0.85 8.78 -16.47
CA VAL A 138 1.86 8.13 -17.31
C VAL A 138 3.12 7.90 -16.48
N GLY A 139 3.43 6.63 -16.22
CA GLY A 139 4.60 6.23 -15.43
C GLY A 139 5.83 5.85 -16.26
N PRO A 140 6.99 5.61 -15.59
CA PRO A 140 7.23 5.87 -14.17
C PRO A 140 7.46 7.37 -13.90
N PRO A 141 7.18 7.87 -12.68
CA PRO A 141 7.50 9.25 -12.32
C PRO A 141 9.01 9.47 -12.29
N SER A 142 9.46 10.67 -12.70
CA SER A 142 10.85 11.07 -12.50
C SER A 142 11.14 11.30 -11.01
N ARG A 143 12.32 10.85 -10.57
CA ARG A 143 12.79 11.02 -9.17
C ARG A 143 14.15 11.72 -9.20
N SER A 144 14.33 12.76 -8.39
CA SER A 144 15.57 13.51 -8.27
C SER A 144 15.69 14.10 -6.87
N LEU A 145 16.90 14.15 -6.33
CA LEU A 145 17.18 14.79 -5.05
C LEU A 145 17.51 16.26 -5.30
N LEU A 146 16.80 17.15 -4.61
CA LEU A 146 17.09 18.59 -4.59
C LEU A 146 17.65 18.91 -3.20
N ASN A 147 18.89 19.43 -3.17
CA ASN A 147 19.58 19.82 -1.94
C ASN A 147 19.51 21.33 -1.73
#